data_AF-A0A842X4K1-F1
#
_entry.id   AF-A0A842X4K1-F1
#
_cell.length_a   1.000
_cell.length_b   1.000
_cell.length_c   1.000
_cell.angle_alpha   90.00
_cell.angle_beta   90.00
_cell.angle_gamma   90.00
#
_symmetry.space_group_name_H-M   'P 1'
#
loop_
_entity.id
_entity.type
_entity.pdbx_description
1 polymer ?
#
loop_
_entity_poly.entity_id
_entity_poly.type
_entity_poly.pdbx_seq_one_letter_code
_entity_poly.pdbx_strand_id
1 'polypeptide(L)'
;MELLNGAGVNLHAPIMYGLPGETRDSMEETYQFAKFLVGSFPNLKLLASRAIPLSGSVLFETLAGNREVVEEYGEELKELDIFDYARLSGLQTKYYTDVDDGEVKEYVKKSLELVPEGRALGFGTNVLEGGN
;
A
#
# COMPACT_ATOMS: atom_id res chain seq x y z
N MET A 1 3.68 -22.46 -4.19
CA MET A 1 2.38 -22.38 -3.47
C MET A 1 1.58 -23.68 -3.53
N GLU A 2 1.70 -24.49 -4.60
CA GLU A 2 1.01 -25.79 -4.71
C GLU A 2 1.26 -26.75 -3.54
N LEU A 3 2.52 -26.84 -3.07
CA LEU A 3 2.90 -27.67 -1.91
C LEU A 3 2.19 -27.26 -0.61
N LEU A 4 1.93 -25.97 -0.42
CA LEU A 4 1.30 -25.44 0.80
C LEU A 4 -0.23 -25.59 0.76
N ASN A 5 -0.84 -25.38 -0.41
CA ASN A 5 -2.27 -25.59 -0.61
C ASN A 5 -2.64 -27.08 -0.46
N GLY A 6 -1.81 -27.98 -0.99
CA GLY A 6 -1.99 -29.44 -0.82
C GLY A 6 -1.86 -29.93 0.63
N ALA A 7 -1.21 -29.14 1.49
CA ALA A 7 -1.06 -29.43 2.92
C ALA A 7 -2.19 -28.84 3.80
N GLY A 8 -3.21 -28.21 3.20
CA GLY A 8 -4.33 -27.61 3.94
C GLY A 8 -3.97 -26.31 4.68
N VAL A 9 -2.87 -25.66 4.30
CA VAL A 9 -2.43 -24.38 4.91
C VAL A 9 -3.21 -23.23 4.31
N ASN A 10 -3.75 -22.35 5.17
CA ASN A 10 -4.37 -21.10 4.74
C ASN A 10 -3.31 -20.16 4.17
N LEU A 11 -3.47 -19.79 2.89
CA LEU A 11 -2.55 -18.91 2.21
C LEU A 11 -3.00 -17.45 2.32
N HIS A 12 -2.06 -16.58 2.68
CA HIS A 12 -2.25 -15.14 2.74
C HIS A 12 -1.19 -14.49 1.83
N ALA A 13 -1.64 -13.70 0.85
CA ALA A 13 -0.76 -12.97 -0.05
C ALA A 13 -0.86 -11.46 0.22
N PRO A 14 0.13 -10.85 0.91
CA PRO A 14 0.22 -9.42 1.03
C PRO A 14 0.80 -8.80 -0.25
N ILE A 15 0.11 -7.79 -0.76
CA ILE A 15 0.49 -6.97 -1.91
C ILE A 15 0.55 -5.52 -1.41
N MET A 16 1.63 -4.82 -1.78
CA MET A 16 1.84 -3.44 -1.41
C MET A 16 2.01 -2.60 -2.67
N TYR A 17 1.39 -1.42 -2.68
CA TYR A 17 1.46 -0.46 -3.78
C TYR A 17 2.02 0.88 -3.30
N GLY A 18 2.68 1.61 -4.19
CA GLY A 18 3.15 2.97 -3.94
C GLY A 18 4.48 3.02 -3.19
N LEU A 19 5.32 2.00 -3.33
CA LEU A 19 6.69 2.04 -2.80
C LEU A 19 7.58 3.01 -3.61
N PRO A 20 8.68 3.52 -3.05
CA PRO A 20 9.62 4.35 -3.81
C PRO A 20 10.08 3.67 -5.12
N GLY A 21 10.00 4.40 -6.23
CA GLY A 21 10.31 3.93 -7.58
C GLY A 21 9.15 3.23 -8.30
N GLU A 22 7.98 3.11 -7.67
CA GLU A 22 6.79 2.54 -8.31
C GLU A 22 6.35 3.36 -9.53
N THR A 23 6.00 2.66 -10.60
CA THR A 23 5.46 3.21 -11.84
C THR A 23 4.10 2.61 -12.12
N ARG A 24 3.37 3.18 -13.08
CA ARG A 24 2.10 2.60 -13.52
C ARG A 24 2.25 1.16 -14.03
N ASP A 25 3.32 0.90 -14.76
CA ASP A 25 3.60 -0.42 -15.31
C ASP A 25 3.89 -1.44 -14.20
N SER A 26 4.66 -1.07 -13.16
CA SER A 26 4.93 -1.97 -12.04
C SER A 26 3.69 -2.27 -11.19
N MET A 27 2.80 -1.28 -11.02
CA MET A 27 1.51 -1.51 -10.36
C MET A 27 0.61 -2.45 -11.16
N GLU A 28 0.58 -2.30 -12.49
CA GLU A 28 -0.18 -3.19 -13.38
C GLU A 28 0.38 -4.62 -13.34
N GLU A 29 1.70 -4.80 -13.42
CA GLU A 29 2.35 -6.10 -13.27
C GLU A 29 2.00 -6.76 -11.94
N THR A 30 2.05 -5.98 -10.84
CA THR A 30 1.68 -6.43 -9.51
C THR A 30 0.21 -6.84 -9.43
N TYR A 31 -0.69 -6.09 -10.06
CA TYR A 31 -2.12 -6.43 -10.14
C TYR A 31 -2.36 -7.71 -10.94
N GLN A 32 -1.73 -7.87 -12.11
CA GLN A 32 -1.84 -9.09 -12.91
C GLN A 32 -1.29 -10.30 -12.15
N PHE A 33 -0.22 -10.12 -11.38
CA PHE A 33 0.30 -11.16 -10.50
C PHE A 33 -0.70 -11.54 -9.41
N ALA A 34 -1.30 -10.56 -8.72
CA ALA A 34 -2.34 -10.81 -7.72
C ALA A 34 -3.54 -11.57 -8.30
N LYS A 35 -3.98 -11.19 -9.50
CA LYS A 35 -5.06 -11.87 -10.25
C LYS A 35 -4.70 -13.32 -10.58
N PHE A 36 -3.47 -13.57 -11.03
CA PHE A 36 -2.97 -14.92 -11.26
C PHE A 36 -2.98 -15.77 -9.98
N LEU A 37 -2.53 -15.22 -8.85
CA LEU A 37 -2.52 -15.93 -7.57
C LEU A 37 -3.94 -16.31 -7.13
N VAL A 38 -4.89 -15.37 -7.19
CA VAL A 38 -6.29 -15.63 -6.81
C VAL A 38 -6.92 -16.69 -7.70
N GLY A 39 -6.67 -16.64 -9.02
CA GLY A 39 -7.16 -17.64 -9.97
C GLY A 39 -6.56 -19.03 -9.76
N SER A 40 -5.30 -19.11 -9.30
CA SER A 40 -4.58 -20.37 -9.10
C SER A 40 -4.85 -21.00 -7.73
N PHE A 41 -5.26 -20.21 -6.74
CA PHE A 41 -5.41 -20.66 -5.35
C PHE A 41 -6.79 -20.23 -4.80
N PRO A 42 -7.84 -21.06 -4.94
CA PRO A 42 -9.22 -20.69 -4.63
C PRO A 42 -9.47 -20.24 -3.18
N ASN A 43 -8.66 -20.71 -2.22
CA ASN A 43 -8.76 -20.37 -0.80
C ASN A 43 -7.78 -19.28 -0.34
N LEU A 44 -7.02 -18.68 -1.27
CA LEU A 44 -6.11 -17.59 -0.96
C LEU A 44 -6.88 -16.40 -0.38
N LYS A 45 -6.33 -15.83 0.68
CA LYS A 45 -6.70 -14.50 1.18
C LYS A 45 -5.70 -13.50 0.62
N LEU A 46 -6.23 -12.42 0.06
CA LEU A 46 -5.41 -11.35 -0.49
C LEU A 46 -5.45 -10.17 0.47
N LEU A 47 -4.28 -9.63 0.78
CA LEU A 47 -4.17 -8.37 1.48
C LEU A 47 -3.57 -7.36 0.51
N ALA A 48 -4.22 -6.23 0.30
CA ALA A 48 -3.68 -5.16 -0.51
C ALA A 48 -3.66 -3.87 0.30
N SER A 49 -2.51 -3.21 0.32
CA SER A 49 -2.31 -1.97 1.08
C SER A 49 -1.44 -1.00 0.30
N ARG A 50 -1.59 0.29 0.60
CA ARG A 50 -0.61 1.30 0.23
C ARG A 50 0.61 1.21 1.13
N ALA A 51 1.77 1.68 0.64
CA ALA A 51 2.89 1.99 1.50
C ALA A 51 2.51 3.13 2.46
N ILE A 52 2.83 2.96 3.74
CA ILE A 52 2.57 3.97 4.78
C ILE A 52 3.91 4.27 5.46
N PRO A 53 4.39 5.52 5.44
CA PRO A 53 5.62 5.92 6.13
C PRO A 53 5.37 6.01 7.63
N LEU A 54 5.36 4.87 8.31
CA LEU A 54 5.20 4.81 9.77
C LEU A 54 6.45 5.37 10.46
N SER A 55 6.27 6.13 11.54
CA SER A 55 7.38 6.65 12.34
C SER A 55 8.35 5.52 12.76
N GLY A 56 9.65 5.77 12.62
CA GLY A 56 10.72 4.78 12.82
C GLY A 56 10.96 3.82 11.65
N SER A 57 10.19 3.91 10.56
CA SER A 57 10.50 3.20 9.32
C SER A 57 11.50 3.97 8.46
N VAL A 58 12.27 3.24 7.64
CA VAL A 58 13.17 3.84 6.64
C VAL A 58 12.40 4.77 5.69
N LEU A 59 11.15 4.43 5.36
CA LEU A 59 10.30 5.25 4.50
C LEU A 59 9.99 6.61 5.15
N PHE A 60 9.67 6.61 6.45
CA PHE A 60 9.47 7.83 7.21
C PHE A 60 10.75 8.64 7.37
N GLU A 61 11.88 8.01 7.71
CA GLU A 61 13.17 8.69 7.84
C GLU A 61 13.59 9.35 6.52
N THR A 62 13.32 8.70 5.39
CA THR A 62 13.57 9.23 4.05
C THR A 62 12.70 10.46 3.77
N LEU A 63 11.41 10.43 4.13
CA LEU A 63 10.53 11.60 4.03
C LEU A 63 11.00 12.75 4.94
N ALA A 64 11.26 12.46 6.22
CA ALA A 64 11.67 13.45 7.21
C ALA A 64 13.07 14.04 6.95
N GLY A 65 13.89 13.37 6.15
CA GLY A 65 15.18 13.89 5.68
C GLY A 65 15.08 14.79 4.44
N ASN A 66 13.93 14.82 3.75
CA ASN A 66 13.74 15.61 2.53
C ASN A 66 13.17 16.99 2.85
N ARG A 67 13.95 18.03 2.53
CA ARG A 67 13.61 19.42 2.84
C ARG A 67 12.33 19.89 2.17
N GLU A 68 12.11 19.53 0.91
CA GLU A 68 10.91 19.94 0.15
C GLU A 68 9.65 19.29 0.74
N VAL A 69 9.76 18.02 1.16
CA VAL A 69 8.69 17.31 1.85
C VAL A 69 8.35 17.95 3.19
N VAL A 70 9.36 18.29 4.00
CA VAL A 70 9.16 18.93 5.32
C VAL A 70 8.54 20.33 5.16
N GLU A 71 9.02 21.12 4.19
CA GLU A 71 8.47 22.45 3.88
C GLU A 71 7.01 22.35 3.41
N GLU A 72 6.67 21.39 2.55
CA GLU A 72 5.29 21.17 2.09
C GLU A 72 4.38 20.57 3.17
N TYR A 73 4.92 19.78 4.08
CA TYR A 73 4.20 19.31 5.26
C TYR A 73 3.94 20.46 6.25
N GLY A 74 4.83 21.45 6.32
CA GLY A 74 4.65 22.68 7.09
C GLY A 74 4.99 22.55 8.58
N GLU A 75 5.47 21.39 9.03
CA GLU A 75 5.88 21.11 10.40
C GLU A 75 7.13 20.22 10.39
N GLU A 76 8.00 20.39 11.39
CA GLU A 76 9.17 19.54 11.61
C GLU A 76 8.72 18.13 12.01
N LEU A 77 8.73 17.20 11.06
CA LEU A 77 8.26 15.81 11.26
C LEU A 77 8.92 15.08 12.42
N LYS A 78 10.13 15.48 12.82
CA LYS A 78 10.86 14.84 13.93
C LYS A 78 10.39 15.27 15.31
N GLU A 79 9.63 16.35 15.40
CA GLU A 79 9.18 16.94 16.67
C GLU A 79 7.71 16.64 16.97
N LEU A 80 7.03 15.88 16.11
CA LEU A 80 5.60 15.58 16.23
C LEU A 80 5.33 14.31 17.03
N ASP A 81 4.36 14.40 17.94
CA ASP A 81 3.80 13.25 18.66
C ASP A 81 2.71 12.52 17.85
N ILE A 82 2.05 13.24 16.94
CA ILE A 82 0.93 12.74 16.12
C ILE A 82 1.16 13.08 14.66
N PHE A 83 0.96 12.11 13.78
CA PHE A 83 1.20 12.23 12.35
C PHE A 83 -0.09 12.12 11.54
N ASP A 84 -0.25 12.99 10.54
CA ASP A 84 -1.23 12.80 9.48
C ASP A 84 -0.65 11.82 8.44
N TYR A 85 -0.86 10.53 8.68
CA TYR A 85 -0.39 9.48 7.79
C TYR A 85 -1.05 9.51 6.40
N ALA A 86 -2.24 10.10 6.26
CA ALA A 86 -2.87 10.25 4.96
C ALA A 86 -2.08 11.24 4.11
N ARG A 87 -1.73 12.39 4.69
CA ARG A 87 -0.89 13.41 4.07
C ARG A 87 0.53 12.93 3.84
N LEU A 88 1.16 12.28 4.82
CA LEU A 88 2.51 11.73 4.67
C LEU A 88 2.59 10.70 3.55
N SER A 89 1.60 9.80 3.45
CA SER A 89 1.57 8.82 2.38
C SER A 89 1.36 9.49 1.01
N GLY A 90 0.54 10.56 0.93
CA GLY A 90 0.39 11.34 -0.30
C GLY A 90 1.69 12.05 -0.72
N LEU A 91 2.42 12.63 0.22
CA LEU A 91 3.75 13.23 -0.03
C LEU A 91 4.76 12.17 -0.45
N GLN A 92 4.74 11.00 0.18
CA GLN A 92 5.62 9.90 -0.19
C GLN A 92 5.40 9.48 -1.63
N THR A 93 4.15 9.30 -2.05
CA THR A 93 3.81 8.97 -3.43
C THR A 93 4.29 10.07 -4.38
N LYS A 94 3.97 11.34 -4.08
CA LYS A 94 4.34 12.50 -4.90
C LYS A 94 5.85 12.63 -5.15
N TYR A 95 6.67 12.44 -4.12
CA TYR A 95 8.11 12.73 -4.18
C TYR A 95 8.97 11.52 -4.57
N TYR A 96 8.44 10.31 -4.42
CA TYR A 96 9.25 9.09 -4.58
C TYR A 96 8.69 8.10 -5.59
N THR A 97 7.60 8.41 -6.29
CA THR A 97 7.01 7.52 -7.31
C THR A 97 6.67 8.30 -8.57
N ASP A 98 6.49 7.60 -9.68
CA ASP A 98 6.09 8.19 -10.97
C ASP A 98 4.55 8.21 -11.15
N VAL A 99 3.81 7.96 -10.08
CA VAL A 99 2.35 7.83 -10.07
C VAL A 99 1.75 8.75 -9.02
N ASP A 100 0.45 9.03 -9.14
CA ASP A 100 -0.25 9.79 -8.11
C ASP A 100 -0.93 8.90 -7.05
N ASP A 101 -1.25 9.52 -5.90
CA ASP A 101 -1.87 8.80 -4.78
C ASP A 101 -3.25 8.22 -5.14
N GLY A 102 -3.96 8.83 -6.10
CA GLY A 102 -5.22 8.33 -6.63
C GLY A 102 -5.03 7.02 -7.40
N GLU A 103 -4.01 6.95 -8.26
CA GLU A 103 -3.65 5.73 -8.99
C GLU A 103 -3.29 4.59 -8.02
N VAL A 104 -2.48 4.86 -6.99
CA VAL A 104 -2.12 3.86 -5.95
C VAL A 104 -3.38 3.32 -5.26
N LYS A 105 -4.29 4.22 -4.86
CA LYS A 105 -5.57 3.85 -4.21
C LYS A 105 -6.47 3.02 -5.14
N GLU A 106 -6.50 3.35 -6.43
CA GLU A 106 -7.23 2.58 -7.44
C GLU A 106 -6.71 1.14 -7.53
N TYR A 107 -5.39 0.95 -7.58
CA TYR A 107 -4.79 -0.39 -7.66
C TYR A 107 -4.98 -1.23 -6.39
N VAL A 108 -4.93 -0.60 -5.22
CA VAL A 108 -5.31 -1.25 -3.95
C VAL A 108 -6.75 -1.74 -4.02
N LYS A 109 -7.69 -0.88 -4.45
CA LYS A 109 -9.11 -1.24 -4.58
C LYS A 109 -9.33 -2.37 -5.59
N LYS A 110 -8.78 -2.25 -6.80
CA LYS A 110 -8.83 -3.28 -7.84
C LYS A 110 -8.36 -4.64 -7.33
N SER A 111 -7.31 -4.66 -6.52
CA SER A 111 -6.77 -5.88 -5.95
C SER A 111 -7.68 -6.48 -4.90
N LEU A 112 -8.21 -5.68 -3.97
CA LEU A 112 -9.16 -6.15 -2.96
C LEU A 112 -10.42 -6.75 -3.58
N GLU A 113 -10.90 -6.18 -4.70
CA GLU A 113 -12.06 -6.67 -5.45
C GLU A 113 -11.82 -8.01 -6.18
N LEU A 114 -10.58 -8.52 -6.23
CA LEU A 114 -10.30 -9.86 -6.78
C LEU A 114 -10.85 -10.99 -5.91
N VAL A 115 -11.09 -10.74 -4.62
CA VAL A 115 -11.58 -11.75 -3.66
C VAL A 115 -12.84 -11.25 -2.94
N PRO A 116 -13.78 -12.13 -2.55
CA PRO A 116 -14.94 -11.76 -1.74
C PRO A 116 -14.55 -11.09 -0.42
N GLU A 117 -15.43 -10.23 0.13
CA GLU A 117 -15.19 -9.37 1.31
C GLU A 117 -14.62 -10.10 2.55
N GLY A 118 -14.88 -11.39 2.76
CA GLY A 118 -14.30 -12.19 3.85
C GLY A 118 -12.85 -12.67 3.63
N ARG A 119 -12.27 -12.37 2.48
CA ARG A 119 -10.91 -12.76 2.06
C ARG A 119 -10.02 -11.58 1.68
N ALA A 120 -10.59 -10.38 1.66
CA ALA A 120 -9.88 -9.11 1.49
C ALA A 120 -9.57 -8.51 2.87
N LEU A 121 -8.29 -8.18 3.12
CA LEU A 121 -7.89 -7.42 4.30
C LEU A 121 -7.01 -6.26 3.85
N GLY A 122 -7.38 -5.04 4.22
CA GLY A 122 -6.62 -3.83 3.91
C GLY A 122 -6.02 -3.21 5.17
N PHE A 123 -4.78 -2.73 5.08
CA PHE A 123 -4.21 -1.84 6.08
C PHE A 123 -4.10 -0.44 5.44
N GLY A 124 -4.61 0.59 6.12
CA GLY A 124 -4.70 1.96 5.57
C GLY A 124 -5.86 2.21 4.60
N THR A 125 -6.78 1.28 4.43
CA THR A 125 -7.99 1.43 3.61
C THR A 125 -9.07 2.30 4.25
N ASN A 126 -9.07 2.46 5.58
CA ASN A 126 -9.96 3.40 6.28
C ASN A 126 -9.64 4.88 6.01
N VAL A 127 -8.61 5.16 5.22
CA VAL A 127 -8.29 6.51 4.70
C VAL A 127 -9.02 6.79 3.37
N LEU A 128 -9.71 5.78 2.80
CA LEU A 128 -10.46 5.92 1.54
C LEU A 128 -11.89 6.42 1.73
N GLU A 129 -12.44 6.28 2.93
CA GLU A 129 -13.71 6.87 3.32
C GLU A 129 -13.41 7.82 4.47
N GLY A 130 -13.58 9.13 4.26
CA GLY A 130 -13.42 10.12 5.31
C GLY A 130 -14.26 9.72 6.53
N GLY A 131 -13.59 9.30 7.59
CA GLY A 131 -14.17 9.09 8.91
C GLY A 131 -13.97 10.36 9.72
N ASN A 132 -15.08 11.00 10.10
CA ASN A 132 -15.14 12.11 11.05
C ASN A 132 -14.36 11.84 12.34
#